data_AF-A0A1Y4U0G8-F1
#
_entry.id   AF-A0A1Y4U0G8-F1
#
_cell.length_a   1.000
_cell.length_b   1.000
_cell.length_c   1.000
_cell.angle_alpha   90.00
_cell.angle_beta   90.00
_cell.angle_gamma   90.00
#
_symmetry.space_group_name_H-M   'P 1'
#
loop_
_entity.id
_entity.type
_entity.pdbx_description
1 polymer ?
#
loop_
_entity_poly.entity_id
_entity_poly.type
_entity_poly.pdbx_seq_one_letter_code
_entity_poly.pdbx_strand_id
1 'polypeptide(L)'
;MSKYYSLLGGTTTDTEIQVAQENQIVIGFGPYMSQDRYVICRVEHTANGYLYHLVNLDTKEIRRTDILEPLSKKYGIGLYFDDVSHEQMDAMEVAALACEAQEKARIKAKKAEAERKRADEQAAIGRKRLAEILPHDAKAIIVARLREDESDPMTDYFSSRTVRTVILGFSRHTRDLFSEMRRYAANMPETAYLSEPNEEYEHREKYSMGGGYYLGESRYSGWIIQKVPVGDRERTIREFGYTAGDEANIRLKAPAEEAPAEVGPIAVKGEFQIVDYSEKAIALFGDTRPIKDALAALGGRFNSRLSHEGEKRAGWIFPKTRSEQVKALIGA
;
A
#
# COMPACT_ATOMS: atom_id res chain seq x y z
N MET A 1 -2.52 42.98 12.57
CA MET A 1 -1.12 43.39 12.33
C MET A 1 -0.25 42.19 12.02
N SER A 2 -0.31 41.72 10.78
CA SER A 2 0.56 40.66 10.28
C SER A 2 1.64 41.30 9.40
N LYS A 3 2.88 41.37 9.90
CA LYS A 3 4.04 41.76 9.09
C LYS A 3 4.82 40.51 8.74
N TYR A 4 5.01 40.26 7.46
CA TYR A 4 5.86 39.17 6.98
C TYR A 4 7.25 39.71 6.69
N TYR A 5 8.26 38.99 7.15
CA TYR A 5 9.67 39.31 6.92
C TYR A 5 10.27 38.21 6.05
N SER A 6 10.74 38.56 4.86
CA SER A 6 11.42 37.63 3.97
C SER A 6 12.80 37.32 4.52
N LEU A 7 13.02 36.06 4.92
CA LEU A 7 14.29 35.61 5.50
C LEU A 7 15.45 35.65 4.50
N LEU A 8 15.16 35.60 3.21
CA LEU A 8 16.17 35.54 2.14
C LEU A 8 16.15 36.79 1.24
N GLY A 9 14.97 37.39 1.03
CA GLY A 9 14.81 38.55 0.16
C GLY A 9 14.98 39.90 0.85
N GLY A 10 15.05 39.94 2.20
CA GLY A 10 15.21 41.18 2.96
C GLY A 10 14.04 42.17 2.82
N THR A 11 12.93 41.73 2.23
CA THR A 11 11.68 42.49 2.09
C THR A 11 10.81 42.33 3.33
N THR A 12 9.99 43.34 3.59
CA THR A 12 8.95 43.29 4.63
C THR A 12 7.61 43.61 3.96
N THR A 13 6.65 42.71 4.11
CA THR A 13 5.28 42.90 3.63
C THR A 13 4.39 43.22 4.82
N ASP A 14 3.79 44.41 4.80
CA ASP A 14 2.79 44.82 5.78
C ASP A 14 1.40 44.59 5.19
N THR A 15 0.67 43.61 5.71
CA THR A 15 -0.66 43.27 5.17
C THR A 15 -1.70 44.37 5.45
N GLU A 16 -1.45 45.28 6.38
CA GLU A 16 -2.36 46.40 6.67
C GLU A 16 -2.25 47.52 5.62
N ILE A 17 -1.25 47.46 4.74
CA ILE A 17 -1.04 48.45 3.67
C ILE A 17 -1.55 47.86 2.36
N GLN A 18 -2.50 48.56 1.74
CA GLN A 18 -2.91 48.22 0.37
C GLN A 18 -1.81 48.62 -0.61
N VAL A 19 -1.28 47.66 -1.34
CA VAL A 19 -0.16 47.86 -2.29
C VAL A 19 -0.59 47.78 -3.75
N ALA A 20 -1.76 47.20 -4.03
CA ALA A 20 -2.31 47.06 -5.38
C ALA A 20 -3.83 47.30 -5.39
N GLN A 21 -4.38 47.61 -6.56
CA GLN A 21 -5.79 47.94 -6.74
C GLN A 21 -6.53 46.88 -7.56
N GLU A 22 -7.86 46.92 -7.54
CA GLU A 22 -8.67 46.11 -8.43
C GLU A 22 -8.33 46.43 -9.90
N ASN A 23 -8.48 45.42 -10.75
CA ASN A 23 -8.18 45.41 -12.18
C ASN A 23 -6.69 45.58 -12.56
N GLN A 24 -5.79 45.66 -11.58
CA GLN A 24 -4.35 45.69 -11.82
C GLN A 24 -3.82 44.29 -12.14
N ILE A 25 -2.92 44.22 -13.13
CA ILE A 25 -2.18 43.00 -13.45
C ILE A 25 -1.01 42.81 -12.49
N VAL A 26 -0.84 41.58 -12.01
CA VAL A 26 0.28 41.14 -11.18
C VAL A 26 0.96 39.92 -11.81
N ILE A 27 2.24 39.75 -11.52
CA ILE A 27 3.09 38.73 -12.12
C ILE A 27 3.47 37.70 -11.06
N GLY A 28 3.15 36.43 -11.32
CA GLY A 28 3.62 35.30 -10.53
C GLY A 28 4.88 34.72 -11.15
N PHE A 29 5.91 34.52 -10.33
CA PHE A 29 7.09 33.74 -10.69
C PHE A 29 7.09 32.44 -9.91
N GLY A 30 7.14 31.32 -10.63
CA GLY A 30 7.13 29.97 -10.09
C GLY A 30 8.45 29.24 -10.30
N PRO A 31 8.50 27.93 -9.97
CA PRO A 31 9.68 27.10 -10.21
C PRO A 31 9.97 26.99 -11.73
N TYR A 32 11.21 26.64 -12.07
CA TYR A 32 11.66 26.47 -13.47
C TYR A 32 11.47 27.70 -14.36
N MET A 33 11.61 28.90 -13.77
CA MET A 33 11.42 30.18 -14.46
C MET A 33 10.00 30.35 -15.04
N SER A 34 9.00 29.63 -14.52
CA SER A 34 7.62 29.81 -14.95
C SER A 34 7.14 31.22 -14.58
N GLN A 35 6.42 31.84 -15.50
CA GLN A 35 5.84 33.16 -15.31
C GLN A 35 4.36 33.10 -15.66
N ASP A 36 3.54 33.49 -14.71
CA ASP A 36 2.09 33.56 -14.85
C ASP A 36 1.64 35.01 -14.67
N ARG A 37 0.58 35.39 -15.38
CA ARG A 37 -0.06 36.71 -15.23
C ARG A 37 -1.41 36.54 -14.56
N TYR A 38 -1.72 37.42 -13.62
CA TYR A 38 -2.98 37.43 -12.90
C TYR A 38 -3.57 38.83 -12.92
N VAL A 39 -4.89 38.92 -12.85
CA VAL A 39 -5.59 40.18 -12.58
C VAL A 39 -6.23 40.15 -11.19
N ILE A 40 -6.15 41.26 -10.47
CA ILE A 40 -6.85 41.44 -9.19
C ILE A 40 -8.33 41.71 -9.49
N CYS A 41 -9.19 40.73 -9.24
CA CYS A 41 -10.63 40.87 -9.47
C CYS A 41 -11.38 41.47 -8.28
N ARG A 42 -10.81 41.37 -7.07
CA ARG A 42 -11.38 41.93 -5.85
C ARG A 42 -10.32 42.15 -4.79
N VAL A 43 -10.44 43.24 -4.04
CA VAL A 43 -9.65 43.47 -2.83
C VAL A 43 -10.57 43.47 -1.61
N GLU A 44 -10.25 42.67 -0.61
CA GLU A 44 -10.98 42.62 0.67
C GLU A 44 -10.06 43.07 1.81
N HIS A 45 -10.56 43.89 2.73
CA HIS A 45 -9.87 44.16 4.00
C HIS A 45 -10.46 43.27 5.10
N THR A 46 -9.59 42.48 5.73
CA THR A 46 -9.94 41.50 6.77
C THR A 46 -9.23 41.86 8.08
N ALA A 47 -9.54 41.13 9.16
CA ALA A 47 -8.84 41.30 10.44
C ALA A 47 -7.30 41.07 10.35
N ASN A 48 -6.84 40.40 9.29
CA ASN A 48 -5.43 40.11 9.03
C ASN A 48 -4.82 41.04 7.96
N GLY A 49 -5.52 42.09 7.54
CA GLY A 49 -5.09 43.02 6.49
C GLY A 49 -5.78 42.76 5.14
N TYR A 50 -5.17 43.28 4.07
CA TYR A 50 -5.67 43.19 2.70
C TYR A 50 -5.46 41.80 2.09
N LEU A 51 -6.52 41.26 1.51
CA LEU A 51 -6.57 40.01 0.78
C LEU A 51 -6.93 40.30 -0.68
N TYR A 52 -6.07 39.85 -1.58
CA TYR A 52 -6.23 40.01 -3.03
C TYR A 52 -6.80 38.73 -3.63
N HIS A 53 -7.92 38.86 -4.34
CA HIS A 53 -8.50 37.79 -5.15
C HIS A 53 -8.01 37.96 -6.58
N LEU A 54 -7.36 36.92 -7.08
CA LEU A 54 -6.62 36.91 -8.32
C LEU A 54 -7.22 35.88 -9.27
N VAL A 55 -7.24 36.20 -10.56
CA VAL A 55 -7.56 35.23 -11.62
C VAL A 55 -6.38 35.15 -12.58
N ASN A 56 -5.87 33.94 -12.80
CA ASN A 56 -4.83 33.70 -13.80
C ASN A 56 -5.40 33.93 -15.21
N LEU A 57 -4.71 34.70 -16.04
CA LEU A 57 -5.19 35.09 -17.36
C LEU A 57 -5.28 33.91 -18.34
N ASP A 58 -4.38 32.93 -18.21
CA ASP A 58 -4.29 31.78 -19.11
C ASP A 58 -5.14 30.62 -18.61
N THR A 59 -4.93 30.22 -17.34
CA THR A 59 -5.55 29.03 -16.77
C THR A 59 -6.93 29.31 -16.19
N LYS A 60 -7.29 30.58 -15.97
CA LYS A 60 -8.55 31.00 -15.33
C LYS A 60 -8.74 30.37 -13.94
N GLU A 61 -7.64 30.04 -13.28
CA GLU A 61 -7.66 29.56 -11.90
C GLU A 61 -7.72 30.75 -10.94
N ILE A 62 -8.55 30.59 -9.90
CA ILE A 62 -8.70 31.57 -8.83
C ILE A 62 -7.61 31.33 -7.79
N ARG A 63 -6.91 32.40 -7.43
CA ARG A 63 -5.92 32.41 -6.35
C ARG A 63 -6.26 33.52 -5.35
N ARG A 64 -5.86 33.33 -4.10
CA ARG A 64 -5.95 34.36 -3.05
C ARG A 64 -4.58 34.54 -2.42
N THR A 65 -4.22 35.78 -2.11
CA THR A 65 -2.97 36.09 -1.42
C THR A 65 -3.12 37.34 -0.57
N ASP A 66 -2.49 37.35 0.59
CA ASP A 66 -2.23 38.51 1.44
C ASP A 66 -0.78 39.01 1.30
N ILE A 67 0.05 38.25 0.57
CA ILE A 67 1.45 38.59 0.27
C ILE A 67 1.56 39.02 -1.19
N LEU A 68 1.96 40.26 -1.41
CA LEU A 68 2.21 40.85 -2.71
C LEU A 68 3.39 41.83 -2.60
N GLU A 69 4.46 41.59 -3.35
CA GLU A 69 5.71 42.35 -3.24
C GLU A 69 5.94 43.25 -4.46
N PRO A 70 6.69 44.36 -4.35
CA PRO A 70 6.98 45.20 -5.51
C PRO A 70 7.92 44.47 -6.48
N LEU A 71 7.62 44.54 -7.77
CA LEU A 71 8.42 43.91 -8.83
C LEU A 71 9.85 44.46 -8.87
N SER A 72 10.05 45.74 -8.55
CA SER A 72 11.38 46.35 -8.45
C SER A 72 12.30 45.71 -7.39
N LYS A 73 11.72 45.04 -6.39
CA LYS A 73 12.45 44.31 -5.33
C LYS A 73 12.26 42.79 -5.44
N LYS A 74 11.92 42.29 -6.64
CA LYS A 74 11.68 40.87 -6.88
C LYS A 74 12.81 39.99 -6.34
N TYR A 75 12.46 38.98 -5.57
CA TYR A 75 13.40 37.98 -5.08
C TYR A 75 12.78 36.57 -5.12
N GLY A 76 13.17 35.78 -6.14
CA GLY A 76 12.74 34.38 -6.25
C GLY A 76 11.26 34.19 -6.58
N ILE A 77 10.71 33.08 -6.09
CA ILE A 77 9.32 32.65 -6.32
C ILE A 77 8.37 33.52 -5.50
N GLY A 78 7.33 34.07 -6.13
CA GLY A 78 6.41 34.99 -5.46
C GLY A 78 5.38 35.61 -6.40
N LEU A 79 4.52 36.45 -5.84
CA LEU A 79 3.59 37.30 -6.57
C LEU A 79 4.03 38.76 -6.43
N TYR A 80 4.10 39.45 -7.56
CA TYR A 80 4.64 40.79 -7.62
C TYR A 80 3.71 41.74 -8.36
N PHE A 81 3.51 42.93 -7.80
CA PHE A 81 2.86 44.03 -8.49
C PHE A 81 3.91 44.94 -9.13
N ASP A 82 3.63 45.48 -10.32
CA ASP A 82 4.51 46.47 -10.94
C ASP A 82 4.36 47.82 -10.22
N ASP A 83 5.39 48.21 -9.47
CA ASP A 83 5.45 49.44 -8.69
C ASP A 83 5.94 50.65 -9.51
N VAL A 84 6.35 50.45 -10.76
CA VAL A 84 6.84 51.49 -11.67
C VAL A 84 5.82 51.79 -12.77
N SER A 85 5.29 50.75 -13.41
CA SER A 85 4.36 50.84 -14.54
C SER A 85 3.22 49.83 -14.37
N HIS A 86 2.18 50.20 -13.63
CA HIS A 86 1.05 49.31 -13.43
C HIS A 86 0.21 49.15 -14.71
N GLU A 87 0.02 47.91 -15.14
CA GLU A 87 -0.91 47.56 -16.20
C GLU A 87 -2.30 47.33 -15.59
N GLN A 88 -3.33 47.89 -16.24
CA GLN A 88 -4.73 47.69 -15.86
C GLN A 88 -5.50 47.01 -16.98
N MET A 89 -6.43 46.15 -16.58
CA MET A 89 -7.39 45.52 -17.46
C MET A 89 -8.74 46.24 -17.34
N ASP A 90 -9.55 46.20 -18.40
CA ASP A 90 -10.88 46.81 -18.35
C ASP A 90 -11.78 46.12 -17.31
N ALA A 91 -12.53 46.92 -16.54
CA ALA A 91 -13.34 46.41 -15.44
C ALA A 91 -14.41 45.40 -15.90
N MET A 92 -14.97 45.56 -17.10
CA MET A 92 -15.94 44.60 -17.64
C MET A 92 -15.25 43.30 -18.05
N GLU A 93 -14.07 43.38 -18.65
CA GLU A 93 -13.27 42.19 -18.99
C GLU A 93 -12.86 41.42 -17.73
N VAL A 94 -12.45 42.11 -16.66
CA VAL A 94 -12.13 41.50 -15.36
C VAL A 94 -13.37 40.82 -14.75
N ALA A 95 -14.53 41.48 -14.80
CA ALA A 95 -15.78 40.90 -14.31
C ALA A 95 -16.18 39.64 -15.10
N ALA A 96 -16.02 39.66 -16.43
CA ALA A 96 -16.29 38.51 -17.29
C ALA A 96 -15.33 37.35 -16.99
N LEU A 97 -14.03 37.64 -16.86
CA LEU A 97 -13.01 36.65 -16.54
C LEU A 97 -13.23 36.05 -15.14
N ALA A 98 -13.58 36.86 -14.15
CA ALA A 98 -13.91 36.40 -12.80
C ALA A 98 -15.14 35.49 -12.79
N CYS A 99 -16.18 35.82 -13.56
CA CYS A 99 -17.37 34.99 -13.71
C CYS A 99 -17.03 33.62 -14.33
N GLU A 100 -16.24 33.61 -15.40
CA GLU A 100 -15.79 32.36 -16.05
C GLU A 100 -14.94 31.50 -15.10
N ALA A 101 -13.98 32.11 -14.40
CA ALA A 101 -13.13 31.42 -13.43
C ALA A 101 -13.95 30.82 -12.27
N GLN A 102 -14.97 31.54 -11.78
CA GLN A 102 -15.88 31.04 -10.75
C GLN A 102 -16.69 29.84 -11.24
N GLU A 103 -17.20 29.87 -12.47
CA GLU A 103 -17.93 28.73 -13.03
C GLU A 103 -17.03 27.51 -13.21
N LYS A 104 -15.80 27.71 -13.73
CA LYS A 104 -14.80 26.64 -13.84
C LYS A 104 -14.47 26.04 -12.48
N ALA A 105 -14.27 26.88 -11.46
CA ALA A 105 -14.02 26.43 -10.10
C ALA A 105 -15.23 25.65 -9.52
N ARG A 106 -16.46 26.11 -9.78
CA ARG A 106 -17.69 25.42 -9.35
C ARG A 106 -17.83 24.04 -10.00
N ILE A 107 -17.55 23.92 -11.30
CA ILE A 107 -17.59 22.63 -12.01
C ILE A 107 -16.50 21.69 -11.48
N LYS A 108 -15.26 22.18 -11.30
CA LYS A 108 -14.14 21.41 -10.72
C LYS A 108 -14.48 20.92 -9.31
N ALA A 109 -15.04 21.78 -8.47
CA ALA A 109 -15.47 21.45 -7.11
C ALA A 109 -16.59 20.39 -7.10
N LYS A 110 -17.64 20.56 -7.92
CA LYS A 110 -18.72 19.56 -8.06
C LYS A 110 -18.20 18.21 -8.53
N LYS A 111 -17.27 18.19 -9.49
CA LYS A 111 -16.65 16.95 -9.98
C LYS A 111 -15.83 16.27 -8.88
N ALA A 112 -15.01 17.04 -8.14
CA ALA A 112 -14.20 16.53 -7.04
C ALA A 112 -15.07 16.01 -5.87
N GLU A 113 -16.17 16.69 -5.54
CA GLU A 113 -17.13 16.24 -4.54
C GLU A 113 -17.84 14.95 -4.96
N ALA A 114 -18.29 14.86 -6.22
CA ALA A 114 -18.89 13.65 -6.77
C ALA A 114 -17.90 12.46 -6.80
N GLU A 115 -16.63 12.71 -7.09
CA GLU A 115 -15.57 11.69 -7.01
C GLU A 115 -15.29 11.25 -5.57
N ARG A 116 -15.17 12.20 -4.63
CA ARG A 116 -15.03 11.89 -3.20
C ARG A 116 -16.20 11.07 -2.68
N LYS A 117 -17.44 11.46 -3.02
CA LYS A 117 -18.64 10.72 -2.61
C LYS A 117 -18.64 9.29 -3.16
N ARG A 118 -18.30 9.11 -4.44
CA ARG A 118 -18.14 7.77 -5.04
C ARG A 118 -17.06 6.95 -4.35
N ALA A 119 -15.92 7.56 -4.04
CA ALA A 119 -14.84 6.89 -3.31
C ALA A 119 -15.25 6.50 -1.87
N ASP A 120 -15.99 7.37 -1.18
CA ASP A 120 -16.51 7.10 0.16
C ASP A 120 -17.56 5.98 0.16
N GLU A 121 -18.45 5.96 -0.84
CA GLU A 121 -19.44 4.89 -1.07
C GLU A 121 -18.75 3.55 -1.35
N GLN A 122 -17.77 3.53 -2.27
CA GLN A 122 -16.97 2.35 -2.58
C GLN A 122 -16.23 1.86 -1.32
N ALA A 123 -15.61 2.78 -0.57
CA ALA A 123 -14.93 2.44 0.66
C ALA A 123 -15.88 1.88 1.72
N ALA A 124 -17.12 2.40 1.81
CA ALA A 124 -18.13 1.88 2.74
C ALA A 124 -18.56 0.45 2.39
N ILE A 125 -18.77 0.15 1.10
CA ILE A 125 -19.07 -1.21 0.62
C ILE A 125 -17.90 -2.14 0.95
N GLY A 126 -16.67 -1.72 0.62
CA GLY A 126 -15.50 -2.55 0.84
C GLY A 126 -15.14 -2.76 2.30
N ARG A 127 -15.43 -1.81 3.20
CA ARG A 127 -15.29 -2.01 4.65
C ARG A 127 -16.19 -3.15 5.14
N LYS A 128 -17.45 -3.20 4.71
CA LYS A 128 -18.38 -4.29 5.07
C LYS A 128 -17.88 -5.62 4.54
N ARG A 129 -17.55 -5.67 3.24
CA ARG A 129 -17.04 -6.88 2.58
C ARG A 129 -15.76 -7.39 3.25
N LEU A 130 -14.80 -6.50 3.52
CA LEU A 130 -13.54 -6.87 4.15
C LEU A 130 -13.74 -7.37 5.60
N ALA A 131 -14.67 -6.77 6.34
CA ALA A 131 -15.01 -7.23 7.69
C ALA A 131 -15.53 -8.67 7.71
N GLU A 132 -16.30 -9.07 6.70
CA GLU A 132 -16.84 -10.43 6.53
C GLU A 132 -15.77 -11.45 6.15
N ILE A 133 -14.86 -11.11 5.23
CA ILE A 133 -13.86 -12.07 4.71
C ILE A 133 -12.57 -12.13 5.54
N LEU A 134 -12.24 -11.08 6.32
CA LEU A 134 -10.99 -11.01 7.08
C LEU A 134 -11.05 -11.96 8.29
N PRO A 135 -10.22 -13.02 8.38
CA PRO A 135 -10.24 -13.93 9.52
C PRO A 135 -9.87 -13.24 10.83
N HIS A 136 -10.42 -13.67 11.96
CA HIS A 136 -10.12 -13.10 13.28
C HIS A 136 -8.68 -13.36 13.75
N ASP A 137 -8.07 -14.46 13.31
CA ASP A 137 -6.70 -14.85 13.65
C ASP A 137 -5.66 -14.39 12.60
N ALA A 138 -6.09 -13.61 11.59
CA ALA A 138 -5.20 -13.02 10.60
C ALA A 138 -4.29 -11.97 11.26
N LYS A 139 -2.98 -12.15 11.07
CA LYS A 139 -1.94 -11.23 11.55
C LYS A 139 -1.42 -10.29 10.47
N ALA A 140 -1.68 -10.59 9.20
CA ALA A 140 -1.31 -9.73 8.07
C ALA A 140 -2.21 -9.96 6.84
N ILE A 141 -2.29 -8.98 5.95
CA ILE A 141 -2.89 -9.08 4.62
C ILE A 141 -1.77 -9.18 3.58
N ILE A 142 -1.89 -10.11 2.63
CA ILE A 142 -1.01 -10.18 1.47
C ILE A 142 -1.65 -9.38 0.34
N VAL A 143 -0.94 -8.36 -0.13
CA VAL A 143 -1.44 -7.41 -1.13
C VAL A 143 -0.51 -7.35 -2.32
N ALA A 144 -1.08 -7.31 -3.52
CA ALA A 144 -0.38 -6.95 -4.75
C ALA A 144 -0.64 -5.48 -5.07
N ARG A 145 0.41 -4.72 -5.37
CA ARG A 145 0.34 -3.32 -5.80
C ARG A 145 0.98 -3.18 -7.16
N LEU A 146 0.22 -2.70 -8.14
CA LEU A 146 0.75 -2.33 -9.45
C LEU A 146 1.38 -0.95 -9.33
N ARG A 147 2.67 -0.87 -9.63
CA ARG A 147 3.40 0.38 -9.68
C ARG A 147 3.71 0.80 -11.11
N GLU A 148 3.55 2.08 -11.35
CA GLU A 148 4.04 2.75 -12.55
C GLU A 148 5.19 3.67 -12.14
N ASP A 149 6.28 3.59 -12.90
CA ASP A 149 7.44 4.44 -12.74
C ASP A 149 7.11 5.85 -13.23
N GLU A 150 7.26 6.83 -12.35
CA GLU A 150 7.09 8.26 -12.64
C GLU A 150 8.42 9.00 -12.46
N SER A 151 9.55 8.27 -12.52
CA SER A 151 10.88 8.85 -12.45
C SER A 151 11.16 9.69 -13.69
N ASP A 152 11.78 10.85 -13.48
CA ASP A 152 12.23 11.70 -14.57
C ASP A 152 13.70 11.36 -14.88
N PRO A 153 14.01 10.71 -16.01
CA PRO A 153 15.37 10.28 -16.34
C PRO A 153 16.34 11.45 -16.57
N MET A 154 15.84 12.68 -16.70
CA MET A 154 16.64 13.90 -16.83
C MET A 154 17.05 14.47 -15.45
N THR A 155 16.56 13.88 -14.35
CA THR A 155 16.85 14.32 -12.97
C THR A 155 17.19 13.12 -12.07
N ASP A 156 17.66 13.39 -10.84
CA ASP A 156 17.85 12.38 -9.80
C ASP A 156 16.53 12.07 -9.03
N TYR A 157 15.39 12.45 -9.60
CA TYR A 157 14.07 12.26 -9.00
C TYR A 157 13.50 10.88 -9.36
N PHE A 158 13.59 9.94 -8.42
CA PHE A 158 12.99 8.61 -8.52
C PHE A 158 11.64 8.55 -7.80
N SER A 159 10.55 8.33 -8.53
CA SER A 159 9.19 8.25 -7.97
C SER A 159 8.38 7.13 -8.64
N SER A 160 7.38 6.62 -7.93
CA SER A 160 6.41 5.67 -8.48
C SER A 160 5.05 5.86 -7.84
N ARG A 161 3.99 5.67 -8.63
CA ARG A 161 2.61 5.68 -8.12
C ARG A 161 2.04 4.28 -8.05
N THR A 162 1.17 4.04 -7.07
CA THR A 162 0.37 2.80 -7.01
C THR A 162 -0.92 3.00 -7.79
N VAL A 163 -1.04 2.31 -8.91
CA VAL A 163 -2.21 2.40 -9.81
C VAL A 163 -3.35 1.53 -9.32
N ARG A 164 -3.00 0.34 -8.82
CA ARG A 164 -3.97 -0.67 -8.39
C ARG A 164 -3.45 -1.42 -7.18
N THR A 165 -4.34 -1.70 -6.23
CA THR A 165 -4.06 -2.59 -5.10
C THR A 165 -5.06 -3.73 -5.13
N VAL A 166 -4.58 -4.95 -4.91
CA VAL A 166 -5.39 -6.18 -4.91
C VAL A 166 -5.07 -6.96 -3.64
N ILE A 167 -6.10 -7.40 -2.92
CA ILE A 167 -5.98 -8.29 -1.77
C ILE A 167 -5.88 -9.71 -2.29
N LEU A 168 -4.73 -10.35 -2.08
CA LEU A 168 -4.48 -11.73 -2.53
C LEU A 168 -4.76 -12.77 -1.44
N GLY A 169 -4.67 -12.39 -0.16
CA GLY A 169 -4.89 -13.34 0.93
C GLY A 169 -4.63 -12.79 2.33
N PHE A 170 -4.78 -13.67 3.32
CA PHE A 170 -4.60 -13.37 4.74
C PHE A 170 -3.58 -14.33 5.35
N SER A 171 -2.63 -13.77 6.11
CA SER A 171 -1.56 -14.52 6.76
C SER A 171 -1.80 -14.64 8.26
N ARG A 172 -1.48 -15.82 8.81
CA ARG A 172 -1.48 -16.08 10.26
C ARG A 172 -0.10 -15.80 10.90
N HIS A 173 0.87 -15.41 10.09
CA HIS A 173 2.26 -15.21 10.50
C HIS A 173 2.65 -13.74 10.47
N THR A 174 3.38 -13.30 11.49
CA THR A 174 3.99 -11.96 11.56
C THR A 174 5.31 -11.85 10.81
N ARG A 175 5.96 -13.00 10.54
CA ARG A 175 7.20 -13.04 9.77
C ARG A 175 6.93 -12.86 8.30
N ASP A 176 7.75 -12.09 7.61
CA ASP A 176 7.71 -12.01 6.16
C ASP A 176 8.35 -13.26 5.54
N LEU A 177 7.59 -13.94 4.69
CA LEU A 177 7.97 -15.20 4.07
C LEU A 177 7.68 -15.11 2.57
N PHE A 178 8.71 -15.20 1.73
CA PHE A 178 8.51 -15.20 0.28
C PHE A 178 7.73 -16.42 -0.22
N SER A 179 7.91 -17.58 0.42
CA SER A 179 7.10 -18.78 0.11
C SER A 179 5.60 -18.53 0.28
N GLU A 180 5.22 -17.73 1.28
CA GLU A 180 3.83 -17.35 1.49
C GLU A 180 3.36 -16.35 0.43
N MET A 181 4.16 -15.32 0.13
CA MET A 181 3.83 -14.35 -0.93
C MET A 181 3.68 -15.02 -2.30
N ARG A 182 4.58 -15.94 -2.66
CA ARG A 182 4.51 -16.77 -3.86
C ARG A 182 3.21 -17.56 -3.95
N ARG A 183 2.82 -18.22 -2.86
CA ARG A 183 1.57 -18.98 -2.79
C ARG A 183 0.36 -18.13 -3.16
N TYR A 184 0.31 -16.88 -2.68
CA TYR A 184 -0.79 -15.95 -2.97
C TYR A 184 -0.65 -15.26 -4.33
N ALA A 185 0.56 -15.16 -4.89
CA ALA A 185 0.81 -14.60 -6.22
C ALA A 185 0.02 -15.32 -7.32
N ALA A 186 -0.15 -16.64 -7.18
CA ALA A 186 -0.92 -17.47 -8.11
C ALA A 186 -2.43 -17.16 -8.14
N ASN A 187 -2.97 -16.39 -7.18
CA ASN A 187 -4.40 -16.09 -7.12
C ASN A 187 -4.84 -15.08 -8.18
N MET A 188 -3.89 -14.38 -8.81
CA MET A 188 -4.16 -13.43 -9.87
C MET A 188 -3.26 -13.75 -11.07
N PRO A 189 -3.81 -13.93 -12.29
CA PRO A 189 -3.01 -14.26 -13.48
C PRO A 189 -1.87 -13.26 -13.73
N GLU A 190 -2.13 -11.98 -13.50
CA GLU A 190 -1.16 -10.90 -13.69
C GLU A 190 0.05 -10.97 -12.74
N THR A 191 -0.05 -11.70 -11.62
CA THR A 191 1.07 -11.95 -10.69
C THR A 191 1.54 -13.40 -10.68
N ALA A 192 0.99 -14.27 -11.53
CA ALA A 192 1.29 -15.69 -11.50
C ALA A 192 2.77 -15.99 -11.76
N TYR A 193 3.46 -15.16 -12.55
CA TYR A 193 4.90 -15.28 -12.79
C TYR A 193 5.76 -15.11 -11.51
N LEU A 194 5.24 -14.40 -10.50
CA LEU A 194 5.88 -14.26 -9.20
C LEU A 194 5.64 -15.47 -8.29
N SER A 195 4.87 -16.49 -8.69
CA SER A 195 4.63 -17.67 -7.85
C SER A 195 5.81 -18.65 -7.84
N GLU A 196 6.67 -18.60 -8.84
CA GLU A 196 7.87 -19.43 -8.92
C GLU A 196 9.02 -18.84 -8.08
N PRO A 197 9.85 -19.68 -7.45
CA PRO A 197 11.04 -19.20 -6.75
C PRO A 197 12.03 -18.51 -7.70
N ASN A 198 12.24 -17.20 -7.51
CA ASN A 198 13.26 -16.41 -8.19
C ASN A 198 13.90 -15.43 -7.21
N GLU A 199 15.22 -15.53 -7.00
CA GLU A 199 15.97 -14.65 -6.09
C GLU A 199 16.01 -13.20 -6.55
N GLU A 200 15.98 -12.95 -7.87
CA GLU A 200 15.99 -11.59 -8.43
C GLU A 200 14.73 -10.80 -8.06
N TYR A 201 13.64 -11.50 -7.77
CA TYR A 201 12.37 -10.88 -7.38
C TYR A 201 12.19 -10.82 -5.85
N GLU A 202 13.12 -11.36 -5.06
CA GLU A 202 13.07 -11.39 -3.60
C GLU A 202 13.81 -10.19 -2.96
N HIS A 203 13.10 -9.10 -2.69
CA HIS A 203 13.71 -7.90 -2.12
C HIS A 203 13.63 -7.86 -0.58
N ARG A 204 14.79 -7.75 0.07
CA ARG A 204 14.94 -7.78 1.54
C ARG A 204 15.48 -6.45 2.08
N GLU A 205 14.82 -5.35 1.73
CA GLU A 205 15.32 -3.99 1.94
C GLU A 205 14.74 -3.36 3.22
N LYS A 206 14.95 -3.99 4.38
CA LYS A 206 14.44 -3.53 5.69
C LYS A 206 15.35 -2.51 6.40
N TYR A 207 15.91 -1.57 5.66
CA TYR A 207 16.70 -0.45 6.21
C TYR A 207 15.95 0.87 6.00
N SER A 208 16.37 1.96 6.67
CA SER A 208 15.60 3.22 6.77
C SER A 208 15.20 3.88 5.44
N MET A 209 15.86 3.53 4.33
CA MET A 209 15.58 4.02 2.98
C MET A 209 15.18 2.91 1.99
N GLY A 210 15.13 1.67 2.44
CA GLY A 210 14.86 0.50 1.60
C GLY A 210 13.39 0.36 1.23
N GLY A 211 13.09 -0.47 0.23
CA GLY A 211 11.74 -0.75 -0.28
C GLY A 211 10.92 -1.66 0.61
N GLY A 212 11.48 -2.12 1.72
CA GLY A 212 10.84 -3.09 2.61
C GLY A 212 11.06 -4.52 2.12
N TYR A 213 10.14 -5.41 2.47
CA TYR A 213 10.22 -6.84 2.16
C TYR A 213 9.11 -7.20 1.18
N TYR A 214 9.47 -7.41 -0.09
CA TYR A 214 8.49 -7.54 -1.16
C TYR A 214 8.97 -8.45 -2.29
N LEU A 215 8.02 -8.99 -3.02
CA LEU A 215 8.21 -9.87 -4.17
C LEU A 215 7.77 -9.12 -5.43
N GLY A 216 8.68 -8.89 -6.37
CA GLY A 216 8.41 -8.12 -7.60
C GLY A 216 9.68 -7.87 -8.41
N GLU A 217 9.55 -7.41 -9.64
CA GLU A 217 10.71 -7.15 -10.53
C GLU A 217 11.49 -5.89 -10.13
N SER A 218 10.78 -4.86 -9.67
CA SER A 218 11.36 -3.57 -9.30
C SER A 218 10.54 -2.92 -8.20
N ARG A 219 11.17 -1.99 -7.46
CA ARG A 219 10.49 -1.13 -6.48
C ARG A 219 9.57 -0.12 -7.15
N TYR A 220 9.83 0.25 -8.40
CA TYR A 220 9.22 1.39 -9.06
C TYR A 220 8.21 0.99 -10.14
N SER A 221 8.29 -0.22 -10.67
CA SER A 221 7.47 -0.68 -11.79
C SER A 221 6.95 -2.10 -11.59
N GLY A 222 5.82 -2.38 -12.23
CA GLY A 222 5.22 -3.71 -12.26
C GLY A 222 4.49 -4.08 -10.97
N TRP A 223 4.16 -5.36 -10.85
CA TRP A 223 3.47 -5.87 -9.68
C TRP A 223 4.42 -6.15 -8.53
N ILE A 224 4.06 -5.63 -7.35
CA ILE A 224 4.76 -5.85 -6.10
C ILE A 224 3.82 -6.52 -5.10
N ILE A 225 4.19 -7.72 -4.65
CA ILE A 225 3.50 -8.42 -3.57
C ILE A 225 4.22 -8.15 -2.26
N GLN A 226 3.47 -7.70 -1.26
CA GLN A 226 4.01 -7.42 0.07
C GLN A 226 3.05 -7.86 1.15
N LYS A 227 3.60 -8.08 2.34
CA LYS A 227 2.83 -8.36 3.54
C LYS A 227 2.57 -7.07 4.32
N VAL A 228 1.31 -6.80 4.62
CA VAL A 228 0.89 -5.65 5.43
C VAL A 228 0.36 -6.15 6.78
N PRO A 229 0.99 -5.80 7.91
CA PRO A 229 0.58 -6.30 9.22
C PRO A 229 -0.81 -5.78 9.61
N VAL A 230 -1.62 -6.64 10.22
CA VAL A 230 -2.89 -6.28 10.85
C VAL A 230 -2.61 -6.03 12.33
N GLY A 231 -2.29 -4.78 12.68
CA GLY A 231 -2.12 -4.37 14.07
C GLY A 231 -3.47 -4.14 14.75
N ASP A 232 -4.33 -3.35 14.11
CA ASP A 232 -5.69 -3.05 14.55
C ASP A 232 -6.65 -3.43 13.42
N ARG A 233 -7.57 -4.37 13.69
CA ARG A 233 -8.50 -4.91 12.71
C ARG A 233 -9.36 -3.82 12.07
N GLU A 234 -9.91 -2.92 12.88
CA GLU A 234 -10.78 -1.83 12.41
C GLU A 234 -10.00 -0.81 11.58
N ARG A 235 -8.78 -0.49 11.97
CA ARG A 235 -7.89 0.37 11.20
C ARG A 235 -7.57 -0.25 9.84
N THR A 236 -7.23 -1.54 9.80
CA THR A 236 -6.95 -2.25 8.55
C THR A 236 -8.19 -2.28 7.64
N ILE A 237 -9.38 -2.54 8.19
CA ILE A 237 -10.63 -2.51 7.42
C ILE A 237 -10.86 -1.13 6.82
N ARG A 238 -10.62 -0.05 7.58
CA ARG A 238 -10.72 1.33 7.06
C ARG A 238 -9.72 1.60 5.94
N GLU A 239 -8.46 1.21 6.12
CA GLU A 239 -7.38 1.44 5.16
C GLU A 239 -7.63 0.74 3.81
N PHE A 240 -8.05 -0.52 3.85
CA PHE A 240 -8.31 -1.31 2.64
C PHE A 240 -9.76 -1.24 2.16
N GLY A 241 -10.59 -0.39 2.78
CA GLY A 241 -12.01 -0.26 2.44
C GLY A 241 -12.24 0.14 0.98
N TYR A 242 -11.50 1.13 0.47
CA TYR A 242 -11.63 1.54 -0.94
C TYR A 242 -11.23 0.41 -1.90
N THR A 243 -10.11 -0.28 -1.61
CA THR A 243 -9.64 -1.43 -2.39
C THR A 243 -10.66 -2.56 -2.42
N ALA A 244 -11.17 -2.95 -1.25
CA ALA A 244 -12.14 -4.04 -1.11
C ALA A 244 -13.53 -3.69 -1.66
N GLY A 245 -13.80 -2.42 -1.98
CA GLY A 245 -15.07 -1.96 -2.54
C GLY A 245 -15.32 -2.48 -3.95
N ASP A 246 -14.25 -2.67 -4.72
CA ASP A 246 -14.27 -3.31 -6.02
C ASP A 246 -13.92 -4.80 -5.89
N GLU A 247 -14.84 -5.68 -6.30
CA GLU A 247 -14.65 -7.14 -6.23
C GLU A 247 -13.47 -7.61 -7.06
N ALA A 248 -13.14 -6.92 -8.16
CA ALA A 248 -12.00 -7.27 -8.99
C ALA A 248 -10.66 -7.15 -8.25
N ASN A 249 -10.63 -6.38 -7.15
CA ASN A 249 -9.46 -6.17 -6.30
C ASN A 249 -9.41 -7.12 -5.09
N ILE A 250 -10.30 -8.10 -5.01
CA ILE A 250 -10.22 -9.19 -4.05
C ILE A 250 -10.02 -10.49 -4.85
N ARG A 251 -8.79 -11.01 -4.81
CA ARG A 251 -8.41 -12.26 -5.48
C ARG A 251 -7.97 -13.26 -4.44
N LEU A 252 -8.95 -13.68 -3.65
CA LEU A 252 -8.78 -14.85 -2.79
C LEU A 252 -8.95 -16.07 -3.68
N LYS A 253 -8.03 -17.03 -3.59
CA LYS A 253 -8.34 -18.38 -4.06
C LYS A 253 -9.64 -18.77 -3.33
N ALA A 254 -10.64 -19.26 -4.07
CA ALA A 254 -11.73 -19.99 -3.45
C ALA A 254 -11.08 -20.96 -2.44
N PRO A 255 -11.63 -21.13 -1.23
CA PRO A 255 -11.14 -22.21 -0.40
C PRO A 255 -11.20 -23.45 -1.29
N ALA A 256 -10.04 -23.94 -1.72
CA ALA A 256 -9.92 -25.37 -1.84
C ALA A 256 -10.42 -25.81 -0.49
N GLU A 257 -11.47 -26.63 -0.46
CA GLU A 257 -11.66 -27.51 0.67
C GLU A 257 -10.23 -27.91 1.06
N GLU A 258 -9.77 -27.44 2.22
CA GLU A 258 -8.90 -28.29 2.99
C GLU A 258 -9.77 -29.52 3.12
N ALA A 259 -9.60 -30.46 2.18
CA ALA A 259 -10.11 -31.79 2.32
C ALA A 259 -9.74 -32.11 3.76
N PRO A 260 -10.72 -32.31 4.66
CA PRO A 260 -10.38 -32.82 5.97
C PRO A 260 -9.54 -34.02 5.64
N ALA A 261 -8.27 -34.03 6.05
CA ALA A 261 -7.35 -35.10 5.71
C ALA A 261 -8.13 -36.38 5.89
N GLU A 262 -8.50 -37.03 4.78
CA GLU A 262 -9.42 -38.14 4.83
C GLU A 262 -8.66 -39.17 5.65
N VAL A 263 -9.06 -39.32 6.91
CA VAL A 263 -8.72 -40.47 7.72
C VAL A 263 -9.58 -41.61 7.15
N GLY A 264 -9.34 -41.92 5.88
CA GLY A 264 -9.63 -43.24 5.37
C GLY A 264 -8.68 -44.19 6.10
N PRO A 265 -9.16 -45.33 6.62
CA PRO A 265 -8.28 -46.31 7.22
C PRO A 265 -7.31 -46.78 6.14
N ILE A 266 -6.06 -46.31 6.20
CA ILE A 266 -4.99 -46.80 5.34
C ILE A 266 -4.66 -48.20 5.87
N ALA A 267 -5.31 -49.21 5.32
CA ALA A 267 -4.88 -50.58 5.48
C ALA A 267 -3.57 -50.76 4.72
N VAL A 268 -2.44 -50.48 5.37
CA VAL A 268 -1.12 -50.67 4.77
C VAL A 268 -0.71 -52.13 4.90
N LYS A 269 -0.76 -52.87 3.79
CA LYS A 269 -0.03 -54.13 3.65
C LYS A 269 1.47 -53.83 3.52
N GLY A 270 2.15 -53.69 4.65
CA GLY A 270 3.61 -53.62 4.73
C GLY A 270 4.11 -54.53 5.84
N GLU A 271 5.28 -55.14 5.67
CA GLU A 271 5.95 -55.88 6.74
C GLU A 271 6.50 -54.88 7.77
N PHE A 272 5.70 -54.61 8.80
CA PHE A 272 6.08 -53.75 9.91
C PHE A 272 6.49 -54.59 11.12
N GLN A 273 7.64 -54.27 11.71
CA GLN A 273 8.13 -54.91 12.92
C GLN A 273 8.08 -53.90 14.08
N ILE A 274 7.24 -54.16 15.07
CA ILE A 274 7.24 -53.42 16.34
C ILE A 274 8.16 -54.16 17.32
N VAL A 275 9.08 -53.42 17.92
CA VAL A 275 10.02 -53.93 18.92
C VAL A 275 9.87 -53.08 20.18
N ASP A 276 9.79 -53.73 21.35
CA ASP A 276 9.94 -53.06 22.63
C ASP A 276 11.40 -52.58 22.77
N TYR A 277 11.64 -51.28 22.60
CA TYR A 277 12.99 -50.70 22.55
C TYR A 277 13.52 -50.33 23.94
N SER A 278 12.61 -49.97 24.86
CA SER A 278 12.93 -49.58 26.24
C SER A 278 11.68 -49.74 27.12
N GLU A 279 11.83 -49.68 28.45
CA GLU A 279 10.72 -49.74 29.41
C GLU A 279 9.60 -48.73 29.12
N LYS A 280 9.93 -47.61 28.47
CA LYS A 280 8.99 -46.52 28.17
C LYS A 280 8.74 -46.29 26.68
N ALA A 281 9.38 -47.04 25.77
CA ALA A 281 9.32 -46.74 24.35
C ALA A 281 9.33 -48.00 23.47
N ILE A 282 8.57 -47.92 22.38
CA ILE A 282 8.54 -48.92 21.31
C ILE A 282 9.20 -48.32 20.06
N ALA A 283 9.85 -49.17 19.27
CA ALA A 283 10.39 -48.83 17.96
C ALA A 283 9.60 -49.55 16.87
N LEU A 284 9.25 -48.82 15.81
CA LEU A 284 8.61 -49.34 14.60
C LEU A 284 9.63 -49.32 13.47
N PHE A 285 9.89 -50.50 12.89
CA PHE A 285 10.77 -50.70 11.74
C PHE A 285 9.96 -51.20 10.53
N GLY A 286 10.35 -50.80 9.33
CA GLY A 286 9.69 -51.16 8.06
C GLY A 286 9.72 -50.03 7.03
N ASP A 287 9.06 -50.23 5.88
CA ASP A 287 8.91 -49.18 4.88
C ASP A 287 7.86 -48.16 5.34
N THR A 288 8.32 -47.21 6.15
CA THR A 288 7.50 -46.17 6.79
C THR A 288 7.35 -44.91 5.94
N ARG A 289 7.87 -44.90 4.69
CA ARG A 289 7.72 -43.78 3.74
C ARG A 289 6.25 -43.42 3.45
N PRO A 290 5.34 -44.38 3.18
CA PRO A 290 3.95 -44.05 2.85
C PRO A 290 3.12 -43.60 4.07
N ILE A 291 3.57 -43.87 5.30
CA ILE A 291 2.87 -43.52 6.55
C ILE A 291 3.60 -42.48 7.39
N LYS A 292 4.63 -41.84 6.84
CA LYS A 292 5.48 -40.86 7.54
C LYS A 292 4.67 -39.76 8.23
N ASP A 293 3.68 -39.21 7.55
CA ASP A 293 2.90 -38.08 8.06
C ASP A 293 1.93 -38.52 9.16
N ALA A 294 1.35 -39.73 9.05
CA ALA A 294 0.52 -40.33 10.09
C ALA A 294 1.33 -40.68 11.35
N LEU A 295 2.54 -41.22 11.17
CA LEU A 295 3.46 -41.55 12.27
C LEU A 295 3.97 -40.28 12.99
N ALA A 296 4.23 -39.19 12.24
CA ALA A 296 4.58 -37.89 12.80
C ALA A 296 3.40 -37.27 13.57
N ALA A 297 2.19 -37.35 13.04
CA ALA A 297 0.97 -36.87 13.70
C ALA A 297 0.68 -37.61 15.02
N LEU A 298 0.98 -38.92 15.08
CA LEU A 298 0.93 -39.72 16.30
C LEU A 298 2.09 -39.41 17.28
N GLY A 299 2.91 -38.39 17.00
CA GLY A 299 4.02 -37.94 17.84
C GLY A 299 5.22 -38.87 17.84
N GLY A 300 5.37 -39.69 16.80
CA GLY A 300 6.56 -40.50 16.59
C GLY A 300 7.77 -39.63 16.27
N ARG A 301 8.95 -40.05 16.75
CA ARG A 301 10.21 -39.43 16.37
C ARG A 301 10.99 -40.39 15.48
N PHE A 302 11.26 -39.97 14.25
CA PHE A 302 12.08 -40.74 13.32
C PHE A 302 13.56 -40.68 13.71
N ASN A 303 14.23 -41.83 13.72
CA ASN A 303 15.67 -41.94 13.93
C ASN A 303 16.25 -42.93 12.93
N SER A 304 17.23 -42.48 12.15
CA SER A 304 17.88 -43.27 11.09
C SER A 304 18.92 -44.27 11.60
N ARG A 305 19.26 -44.24 12.90
CA ARG A 305 20.32 -45.07 13.52
C ARG A 305 19.87 -45.72 14.82
N LEU A 306 18.73 -46.42 14.81
CA LEU A 306 18.28 -47.20 15.96
C LEU A 306 18.96 -48.57 15.98
N SER A 307 19.60 -48.91 17.10
CA SER A 307 20.25 -50.21 17.27
C SER A 307 19.21 -51.30 17.57
N HIS A 308 19.06 -52.28 16.67
CA HIS A 308 18.22 -53.47 16.87
C HIS A 308 18.98 -54.70 16.38
N GLU A 309 19.06 -55.75 17.21
CA GLU A 309 19.80 -56.99 16.92
C GLU A 309 21.27 -56.80 16.45
N GLY A 310 21.96 -55.79 16.99
CA GLY A 310 23.36 -55.51 16.65
C GLY A 310 23.58 -54.67 15.38
N GLU A 311 22.51 -54.36 14.64
CA GLU A 311 22.54 -53.51 13.44
C GLU A 311 21.84 -52.16 13.67
N LYS A 312 22.28 -51.11 12.96
CA LYS A 312 21.63 -49.80 12.98
C LYS A 312 20.59 -49.75 11.86
N ARG A 313 19.31 -49.68 12.23
CA ARG A 313 18.19 -49.58 11.30
C ARG A 313 17.45 -48.26 11.46
N ALA A 314 16.88 -47.76 10.38
CA ALA A 314 16.03 -46.58 10.40
C ALA A 314 14.63 -46.96 10.90
N GLY A 315 14.09 -46.20 11.85
CA GLY A 315 12.79 -46.51 12.45
C GLY A 315 12.19 -45.32 13.21
N TRP A 316 10.97 -45.52 13.69
CA TRP A 316 10.23 -44.52 14.47
C TRP A 316 10.14 -44.95 15.92
N ILE A 317 10.35 -44.01 16.85
CA ILE A 317 10.22 -44.25 18.29
C ILE A 317 8.93 -43.62 18.78
N PHE A 318 8.15 -44.39 19.54
CA PHE A 318 6.93 -43.96 20.19
C PHE A 318 6.96 -44.25 21.70
N PRO A 319 6.30 -43.44 22.53
CA PRO A 319 6.02 -43.79 23.91
C PRO A 319 5.16 -45.06 23.99
N LYS A 320 5.40 -45.93 24.98
CA LYS A 320 4.65 -47.19 25.15
C LYS A 320 3.14 -46.99 25.31
N THR A 321 2.73 -45.83 25.83
CA THR A 321 1.31 -45.42 25.94
C THR A 321 0.60 -45.26 24.59
N ARG A 322 1.34 -45.11 23.49
CA ARG A 322 0.79 -45.00 22.13
C ARG A 322 0.91 -46.30 21.32
N SER A 323 1.27 -47.41 21.96
CA SER A 323 1.48 -48.70 21.29
C SER A 323 0.24 -49.22 20.57
N GLU A 324 -0.94 -49.12 21.18
CA GLU A 324 -2.20 -49.57 20.57
C GLU A 324 -2.58 -48.74 19.33
N GLN A 325 -2.32 -47.43 19.36
CA GLN A 325 -2.57 -46.53 18.23
C GLN A 325 -1.63 -46.81 17.05
N VAL A 326 -0.38 -47.15 17.33
CA VAL A 326 0.60 -47.54 16.30
C VAL A 326 0.24 -48.90 15.69
N LYS A 327 -0.19 -49.87 16.50
CA LYS A 327 -0.68 -51.18 16.02
C LYS A 327 -1.92 -51.06 15.14
N ALA A 328 -2.89 -50.23 15.57
CA ALA A 328 -4.08 -49.95 14.78
C ALA A 328 -3.77 -49.29 13.42
N LEU A 329 -2.74 -48.42 13.36
CA LEU A 329 -2.33 -47.76 12.12
C LEU A 329 -1.70 -48.73 11.10
N ILE A 330 -0.96 -49.73 11.57
CA ILE A 330 -0.26 -50.69 10.70
C ILE A 330 -1.05 -51.99 10.48
N GLY A 331 -2.23 -52.13 11.09
CA GLY A 331 -3.10 -53.31 10.95
C GLY A 331 -2.58 -54.59 11.61
N ALA A 332 -1.85 -54.47 12.72
CA ALA A 332 -1.19 -55.59 13.43
C ALA A 332 -1.87 -55.98 14.75
#